data_AF-A0A401ZBG4-F1
#
_entry.id   AF-A0A401ZBG4-F1
#
_cell.length_a   1.000
_cell.length_b   1.000
_cell.length_c   1.000
_cell.angle_alpha   90.00
_cell.angle_beta   90.00
_cell.angle_gamma   90.00
#
_symmetry.space_group_name_H-M   'P 1'
#
loop_
_entity.id
_entity.type
_entity.pdbx_description
1 polymer ?
#
loop_
_entity_poly.entity_id
_entity_poly.type
_entity_poly.pdbx_seq_one_letter_code
_entity_poly.pdbx_strand_id
1 'polypeptide(L)'
;MTQTRPCEGFCQTCPDPQEVAYILEPRGFSLHFQLNSQHSYNLPDLPAQYHYRDAQGTEVIFLAGKDHPEPGTRFPAHQSRWWVFCGSSHFTFNLVAQELASHWGIAWVGDHARAEQSIA
;
A
#
# COMPACT_ATOMS: atom_id res chain seq x y z
N MET A 1 -21.07 -5.53 10.10
CA MET A 1 -19.87 -5.85 9.30
C MET A 1 -18.76 -4.96 9.83
N THR A 2 -17.77 -5.53 10.52
CA THR A 2 -16.63 -4.77 11.06
C THR A 2 -15.78 -4.36 9.87
N GLN A 3 -15.71 -3.07 9.56
CA GLN A 3 -14.90 -2.56 8.46
C GLN A 3 -13.43 -2.62 8.91
N THR A 4 -12.69 -3.64 8.48
CA THR A 4 -11.24 -3.72 8.70
C THR A 4 -10.59 -2.53 7.99
N ARG A 5 -9.94 -1.65 8.76
CA ARG A 5 -9.19 -0.52 8.19
C ARG A 5 -8.03 -1.08 7.35
N PRO A 6 -7.69 -0.46 6.21
CA PRO A 6 -6.53 -0.89 5.45
C PRO A 6 -5.25 -0.70 6.26
N CYS A 7 -4.26 -1.57 6.03
CA CYS A 7 -2.88 -1.25 6.39
C CYS A 7 -2.39 -0.24 5.37
N GLU A 8 -2.01 0.95 5.83
CA GLU A 8 -1.34 1.94 4.99
C GLU A 8 0.16 1.92 5.30
N GLY A 9 1.05 2.11 4.34
CA GLY A 9 2.49 2.07 4.58
C GLY A 9 3.28 2.98 3.67
N PHE A 10 4.41 3.45 4.20
CA PHE A 10 5.38 4.28 3.47
C PHE A 10 6.67 3.50 3.25
N CYS A 11 7.25 3.62 2.06
CA CYS A 11 8.47 2.92 1.68
C CYS A 11 9.52 3.92 1.18
N GLN A 12 10.79 3.75 1.58
CA GLN A 12 11.90 4.63 1.16
C GLN A 12 12.39 4.37 -0.27
N THR A 13 11.93 3.29 -0.89
CA THR A 13 12.24 2.94 -2.28
C THR A 13 10.97 3.03 -3.15
N CYS A 14 11.17 3.06 -4.46
CA CYS A 14 10.09 2.93 -5.43
C CYS A 14 10.33 1.60 -6.17
N PRO A 15 9.72 0.48 -5.71
CA PRO A 15 9.89 -0.80 -6.36
C PRO A 15 9.43 -0.78 -7.81
N ASP A 16 10.06 -1.59 -8.66
CA ASP A 16 9.60 -1.73 -10.04
C ASP A 16 8.23 -2.43 -10.06
N PRO A 17 7.21 -1.92 -10.78
CA PRO A 17 5.89 -2.55 -10.83
C PRO A 17 5.89 -4.02 -11.30
N GLN A 18 6.87 -4.42 -12.13
CA GLN A 18 7.04 -5.81 -12.56
C GLN A 18 7.57 -6.68 -11.41
N GLU A 19 8.46 -6.15 -10.57
CA GLU A 19 8.91 -6.83 -9.35
C GLU A 19 7.75 -7.03 -8.38
N VAL A 20 6.92 -6.00 -8.21
CA VAL A 20 5.71 -6.07 -7.38
C VAL A 20 4.75 -7.14 -7.90
N ALA A 21 4.49 -7.17 -9.21
CA ALA A 21 3.67 -8.19 -9.83
C ALA A 21 4.25 -9.61 -9.61
N TYR A 22 5.56 -9.78 -9.81
CA TYR A 22 6.24 -11.06 -9.63
C TYR A 22 6.11 -11.62 -8.20
N ILE A 23 6.10 -10.75 -7.18
CA ILE A 23 5.87 -11.16 -5.79
C ILE A 23 4.39 -11.52 -5.53
N LEU A 24 3.47 -10.79 -6.14
CA LEU A 24 2.03 -10.91 -5.87
C LEU A 24 1.35 -12.05 -6.65
N GLU A 25 1.73 -12.28 -7.90
CA GLU A 25 1.12 -13.29 -8.79
C GLU A 25 1.12 -14.72 -8.22
N PRO A 26 2.23 -15.24 -7.65
CA PRO A 26 2.25 -16.58 -7.05
C PRO A 26 1.26 -16.76 -5.89
N ARG A 27 0.74 -15.67 -5.33
CA ARG A 27 -0.23 -15.65 -4.22
C ARG A 27 -1.67 -15.49 -4.69
N GLY A 28 -1.88 -15.50 -6.01
CA GLY A 28 -3.21 -15.39 -6.60
C GLY A 28 -3.71 -13.96 -6.75
N PHE A 29 -2.84 -12.96 -6.59
CA PHE A 29 -3.16 -11.57 -6.91
C PHE A 29 -2.93 -11.32 -8.40
N SER A 30 -3.85 -10.58 -9.02
CA SER A 30 -3.69 -10.11 -10.41
C SER A 30 -3.92 -8.61 -10.49
N LEU A 31 -3.28 -7.96 -11.46
CA LEU A 31 -3.48 -6.53 -11.72
C LEU A 31 -4.92 -6.29 -12.19
N HIS A 32 -5.68 -5.52 -11.42
CA HIS A 32 -7.07 -5.18 -11.69
C HIS A 32 -7.24 -3.74 -12.20
N PHE A 33 -6.35 -2.84 -11.81
CA PHE A 33 -6.36 -1.44 -12.26
C PHE A 33 -4.95 -0.87 -12.29
N GLN A 34 -4.68 -0.04 -13.31
CA GLN A 34 -3.44 0.71 -13.43
C GLN A 34 -3.74 2.12 -13.93
N LEU A 35 -3.06 3.11 -13.35
CA LEU A 35 -2.96 4.46 -13.86
C LEU A 35 -1.48 4.81 -14.04
N ASN A 36 -1.08 5.25 -15.22
CA ASN A 36 0.29 5.72 -15.45
C ASN A 36 0.53 7.07 -14.78
N SER A 37 1.79 7.37 -14.48
CA SER A 37 2.17 8.67 -13.93
C SER A 37 1.70 9.80 -14.84
N GLN A 38 1.08 10.83 -14.26
CA GLN A 38 0.62 11.98 -15.02
C GLN A 38 1.51 13.18 -14.71
N HIS A 39 2.01 13.80 -15.78
CA HIS A 39 2.77 15.04 -15.68
C HIS A 39 1.86 16.20 -16.08
N SER A 40 1.89 17.27 -15.29
CA SER A 40 1.11 18.48 -15.57
C SER A 40 1.97 19.72 -15.38
N TYR A 41 1.83 20.69 -16.28
CA TYR A 41 2.55 21.96 -16.17
C TYR A 41 2.06 22.83 -15.01
N ASN A 42 0.81 22.64 -14.57
CA ASN A 42 0.14 23.51 -13.61
C ASN A 42 -0.32 22.78 -12.33
N LEU A 43 -0.12 21.46 -12.25
CA LEU A 43 -0.49 20.64 -11.11
C LEU A 43 0.72 19.78 -10.71
N PRO A 44 0.81 19.35 -9.45
CA PRO A 44 1.82 18.38 -9.05
C PRO A 44 1.70 17.09 -9.88
N ASP A 45 2.85 16.47 -10.16
CA ASP A 45 2.88 15.20 -10.86
C ASP A 45 2.16 14.14 -10.04
N LEU A 46 1.35 13.31 -10.70
CA LEU A 46 0.69 12.19 -10.04
C LEU A 46 1.52 10.93 -10.28
N PRO A 47 1.92 10.21 -9.20
CA PRO A 47 2.65 8.96 -9.35
C PRO A 47 1.77 7.90 -10.02
N ALA A 48 2.42 6.90 -10.64
CA ALA A 48 1.69 5.76 -11.19
C ALA A 48 1.02 4.96 -10.06
N GLN A 49 -0.15 4.39 -10.34
CA GLN A 49 -0.98 3.67 -9.38
C GLN A 49 -1.29 2.28 -9.90
N TYR A 50 -1.14 1.27 -9.05
CA TYR A 50 -1.36 -0.13 -9.38
C TYR A 50 -2.24 -0.78 -8.31
N HIS A 51 -3.25 -1.53 -8.74
CA HIS A 51 -4.16 -2.26 -7.87
C HIS A 51 -4.11 -3.73 -8.21
N TYR A 52 -3.72 -4.53 -7.24
CA TYR A 52 -3.72 -5.98 -7.36
C TYR A 52 -4.82 -6.55 -6.48
N ARG A 53 -5.54 -7.56 -6.96
CA ARG A 53 -6.62 -8.18 -6.21
C ARG A 53 -6.56 -9.70 -6.31
N ASP A 54 -6.83 -10.38 -5.20
CA ASP A 54 -6.99 -11.84 -5.17
C ASP A 54 -8.46 -12.27 -5.35
N ALA A 55 -8.69 -13.57 -5.50
CA ALA A 55 -10.04 -14.14 -5.61
C ALA A 55 -10.90 -13.97 -4.33
N GLN A 56 -10.28 -13.68 -3.20
CA GLN A 56 -10.91 -13.53 -1.89
C GLN A 56 -11.26 -12.07 -1.57
N GLY A 57 -10.92 -11.14 -2.47
CA GLY A 57 -11.18 -9.71 -2.35
C GLY A 57 -10.10 -8.93 -1.60
N THR A 58 -8.96 -9.54 -1.25
CA THR A 58 -7.81 -8.82 -0.71
C THR A 58 -7.25 -7.92 -1.80
N GLU A 59 -7.00 -6.65 -1.49
CA GLU A 59 -6.51 -5.68 -2.47
C GLU A 59 -5.23 -5.03 -1.99
N VAL A 60 -4.23 -4.95 -2.87
CA VAL A 60 -2.97 -4.25 -2.65
C VAL A 60 -2.95 -3.06 -3.61
N ILE A 61 -2.87 -1.84 -3.06
CA ILE A 61 -2.68 -0.62 -3.84
C ILE A 61 -1.25 -0.14 -3.63
N PHE A 62 -0.58 0.16 -4.74
CA PHE A 62 0.79 0.63 -4.80
C PHE A 62 0.85 1.93 -5.60
N LEU A 63 1.33 3.02 -4.97
CA LEU A 63 1.69 4.27 -5.64
C LEU A 63 3.20 4.31 -5.85
N ALA A 64 3.62 4.25 -7.11
CA ALA A 64 5.01 4.28 -7.54
C ALA A 64 5.50 5.72 -7.68
N GLY A 65 5.80 6.34 -6.55
CA GLY A 65 6.38 7.67 -6.48
C GLY A 65 6.05 8.39 -5.17
N LYS A 66 6.41 9.66 -5.11
CA LYS A 66 6.16 10.51 -3.94
C LYS A 66 4.76 11.08 -3.97
N ASP A 67 4.16 11.20 -2.79
CA ASP A 67 2.98 12.04 -2.63
C ASP A 67 3.34 13.52 -2.77
N HIS A 68 2.44 14.27 -3.39
CA HIS A 68 2.44 15.73 -3.39
C HIS A 68 1.35 16.23 -2.44
N PRO A 69 1.69 16.49 -1.15
CA PRO A 69 0.68 16.86 -0.16
C PRO A 69 0.06 18.22 -0.47
N GLU A 70 -1.24 18.33 -0.23
CA GLU A 70 -1.92 19.62 -0.16
C GLU A 70 -1.35 20.49 0.97
N PRO A 71 -1.48 21.83 0.89
CA PRO A 71 -1.04 22.72 1.96
C PRO A 71 -1.61 22.32 3.33
N GLY A 72 -0.73 22.09 4.30
CA GLY A 72 -1.11 21.67 5.66
C GLY A 72 -1.01 20.16 5.89
N THR A 73 -0.87 19.35 4.83
CA THR A 73 -0.64 17.91 4.94
C THR A 73 0.86 17.62 4.97
N ARG A 74 1.28 16.67 5.82
CA ARG A 74 2.65 16.18 5.86
C ARG A 74 2.65 14.66 5.88
N PHE A 75 3.43 14.08 4.99
CA PHE A 75 3.72 12.65 4.99
C PHE A 75 5.16 12.42 5.45
N PRO A 76 5.47 11.24 6.02
CA PRO A 76 6.85 10.81 6.18
C PRO A 76 7.59 10.88 4.83
N ALA A 77 8.92 11.05 4.85
CA ALA A 77 9.71 10.90 3.63
C ALA A 77 9.48 9.49 3.06
N HIS A 78 9.20 9.38 1.77
CA HIS A 78 8.96 8.12 1.08
C HIS A 78 9.20 8.29 -0.43
N GLN A 79 9.26 7.16 -1.13
CA GLN A 79 9.36 7.04 -2.58
C GLN A 79 8.24 6.16 -3.16
N SER A 80 7.48 5.49 -2.30
CA SER A 80 6.21 4.87 -2.65
C SER A 80 5.29 4.78 -1.43
N ARG A 81 3.99 4.69 -1.69
CA ARG A 81 2.96 4.50 -0.67
C ARG A 81 2.08 3.31 -1.01
N TRP A 82 1.64 2.63 0.03
CA TRP A 82 1.04 1.31 -0.05
C TRP A 82 -0.23 1.24 0.78
N TRP A 83 -1.20 0.48 0.27
CA TRP A 83 -2.36 0.06 1.06
C TRP A 83 -2.62 -1.42 0.85
N VAL A 84 -3.01 -2.11 1.91
CA VAL A 84 -3.56 -3.46 1.85
C VAL A 84 -4.95 -3.44 2.46
N PHE A 85 -5.95 -3.90 1.73
CA PHE A 85 -7.33 -4.02 2.18
C PHE A 85 -7.66 -5.49 2.44
N CYS A 86 -8.26 -5.76 3.59
CA CYS A 86 -8.67 -7.11 3.95
C CYS A 86 -9.90 -7.52 3.13
N GLY A 87 -9.77 -8.62 2.38
CA GLY A 87 -10.90 -9.31 1.78
C GLY A 87 -11.59 -10.24 2.78
N SER A 88 -12.11 -11.35 2.26
CA SER A 88 -12.73 -12.42 3.05
C SER A 88 -11.74 -13.27 3.87
N SER A 89 -10.43 -13.15 3.62
CA SER A 89 -9.38 -13.88 4.33
C SER A 89 -8.39 -12.96 5.03
N HIS A 90 -8.47 -12.93 6.35
CA HIS A 90 -7.49 -12.26 7.20
C HIS A 90 -6.09 -12.89 7.09
N PHE A 91 -6.02 -14.19 6.78
CA PHE A 91 -4.75 -14.88 6.59
C PHE A 91 -4.01 -14.30 5.38
N THR A 92 -4.68 -14.18 4.24
CA THR A 92 -4.09 -13.63 3.01
C THR A 92 -3.67 -12.18 3.19
N PHE A 93 -4.51 -11.38 3.84
CA PHE A 93 -4.21 -10.00 4.23
C PHE A 93 -2.93 -9.87 5.08
N ASN A 94 -2.82 -10.64 6.16
CA ASN A 94 -1.66 -10.57 7.05
C ASN A 94 -0.39 -11.09 6.35
N LEU A 95 -0.51 -12.18 5.60
CA LEU A 95 0.60 -12.79 4.87
C LEU A 95 1.18 -11.80 3.85
N VAL A 96 0.33 -11.20 3.01
CA VAL A 96 0.80 -10.27 1.98
C VAL A 96 1.39 -9.01 2.61
N ALA A 97 0.76 -8.44 3.65
CA ALA A 97 1.29 -7.25 4.33
C ALA A 97 2.68 -7.50 4.96
N GLN A 98 2.88 -8.65 5.61
CA GLN A 98 4.17 -9.01 6.19
C GLN A 98 5.24 -9.20 5.13
N GLU A 99 4.88 -9.80 4.00
CA GLU A 99 5.81 -10.06 2.92
C GLU A 99 6.25 -8.78 2.21
N LEU A 100 5.30 -7.92 1.82
CA LEU A 100 5.61 -6.64 1.20
C LEU A 100 6.53 -5.81 2.13
N ALA A 101 6.26 -5.81 3.44
CA ALA A 101 7.12 -5.13 4.42
C ALA A 101 8.52 -5.75 4.53
N SER A 102 8.62 -7.08 4.49
CA SER A 102 9.90 -7.78 4.57
C SER A 102 10.77 -7.54 3.33
N HIS A 103 10.15 -7.44 2.15
CA HIS A 103 10.85 -7.20 0.88
C HIS A 103 11.32 -5.75 0.73
N TRP A 104 10.46 -4.77 1.04
CA TRP A 104 10.74 -3.35 0.75
C TRP A 104 10.85 -2.45 1.98
N GLY A 105 10.91 -3.04 3.18
CA GLY A 105 11.03 -2.27 4.42
C GLY A 105 9.85 -1.32 4.65
N ILE A 106 8.64 -1.72 4.25
CA ILE A 106 7.44 -0.88 4.33
C ILE A 106 7.08 -0.66 5.81
N ALA A 107 7.09 0.60 6.23
CA ALA A 107 6.65 0.99 7.56
C ALA A 107 5.12 1.13 7.55
N TRP A 108 4.42 0.06 7.95
CA TRP A 108 2.97 0.10 8.10
C TRP A 108 2.55 1.08 9.20
N VAL A 109 1.72 2.03 8.82
CA VAL A 109 0.91 2.86 9.71
C VAL A 109 -0.21 2.00 10.25
N GLY A 110 -0.15 1.69 11.55
CA GLY A 110 -1.20 0.97 12.26
C GLY A 110 -1.55 1.66 13.56
N ASP A 111 -2.76 1.37 14.05
CA ASP A 111 -3.30 1.67 15.39
C ASP A 111 -2.47 1.02 16.54
N HIS A 112 -1.18 0.74 16.34
CA HIS A 112 -0.24 0.20 17.32
C HIS A 112 0.05 1.15 18.49
N ALA A 113 -0.61 2.31 18.56
CA ALA A 113 -0.60 3.20 19.72
C ALA A 113 -1.75 2.95 20.73
N ARG A 114 -2.74 2.08 20.46
CA ARG A 114 -3.87 1.86 21.40
C ARG A 114 -3.92 0.51 22.12
N ALA A 115 -3.05 -0.44 21.80
CA ALA A 115 -2.96 -1.69 22.56
C ALA A 115 -2.10 -1.58 23.83
N GLU A 116 -1.29 -0.52 23.97
CA GLU A 116 -0.41 -0.31 25.14
C GLU A 116 -0.91 0.75 26.14
N GLN A 117 -2.12 1.31 25.95
CA GLN A 117 -2.75 2.26 26.89
C GLN A 117 -4.02 1.71 27.58
N SER A 118 -4.16 0.39 27.65
CA SER A 118 -5.22 -0.25 28.46
C SER A 118 -4.64 -1.18 29.53
N ILE A 119 -3.55 -0.74 30.16
CA ILE A 119 -3.16 -1.17 31.51
C ILE A 119 -2.68 0.06 32.28
N ALA A 120 -3.65 0.80 32.84
CA ALA A 120 -3.47 1.64 34.02
C ALA A 120 -4.82 1.71 34.74
#